data_AF-G3AJF5-F1
#
_entry.id   AF-G3AJF5-F1
#
_cell.length_a   1.000
_cell.length_b   1.000
_cell.length_c   1.000
_cell.angle_alpha   90.00
_cell.angle_beta   90.00
_cell.angle_gamma   90.00
#
_symmetry.space_group_name_H-M   'P 1'
#
loop_
_entity.id
_entity.type
_entity.pdbx_description
1 polymer ?
#
loop_
_entity_poly.entity_id
_entity_poly.type
_entity_poly.pdbx_seq_one_letter_code
_entity_poly.pdbx_strand_id
1 'polypeptide(L)'
;MNHIVKEVNLNGIDYTFIISYNHEINPKAPITIYINQTNNQAMGSYVYTINSYSTNLVPGSNTEQIISLNNLLTKKFQVPIYLNINGNIDCSNVELFTTIVDTIESK
;
A
#
# COMPACT_ATOMS: atom_id res chain seq x y z
N MET A 1 6.84 -16.67 -4.62
CA MET A 1 7.04 -15.31 -4.08
C MET A 1 6.77 -14.34 -5.20
N ASN A 2 5.75 -13.51 -5.05
CA ASN A 2 5.41 -12.46 -6.01
C ASN A 2 6.05 -11.16 -5.54
N HIS A 3 6.76 -10.51 -6.45
CA HIS A 3 7.33 -9.18 -6.28
C HIS A 3 7.01 -8.38 -7.54
N ILE A 4 6.05 -7.46 -7.42
CA ILE A 4 5.51 -6.71 -8.54
C ILE A 4 6.03 -5.29 -8.43
N VAL A 5 6.61 -4.78 -9.53
CA VAL A 5 6.96 -3.37 -9.70
C VAL A 5 6.10 -2.82 -10.81
N LYS A 6 5.35 -1.76 -10.52
CA LYS A 6 4.40 -1.15 -11.47
C LYS A 6 4.45 0.36 -11.38
N GLU A 7 4.57 1.01 -12.52
CA GLU A 7 4.38 2.45 -12.64
C GLU A 7 2.90 2.74 -12.89
N VAL A 8 2.33 3.69 -12.15
CA VAL A 8 0.92 4.05 -12.22
C VAL A 8 0.79 5.57 -12.21
N ASN A 9 0.07 6.13 -13.18
CA ASN A 9 -0.34 7.53 -13.16
C ASN A 9 -1.70 7.63 -12.46
N LEU A 10 -1.76 8.36 -11.34
CA LEU A 10 -3.00 8.66 -10.62
C LEU A 10 -3.16 10.17 -10.53
N ASN A 11 -4.27 10.69 -11.07
CA ASN A 11 -4.56 12.12 -11.16
C ASN A 11 -3.41 12.98 -11.74
N GLY A 12 -2.71 12.46 -12.76
CA GLY A 12 -1.60 13.18 -13.41
C GLY A 12 -0.28 13.14 -12.65
N ILE A 13 -0.20 12.40 -11.53
CA ILE A 13 1.03 12.17 -10.78
C ILE A 13 1.47 10.72 -10.98
N ASP A 14 2.73 10.53 -11.35
CA ASP A 14 3.31 9.20 -11.54
C ASP A 14 3.84 8.63 -10.22
N TYR A 15 3.49 7.39 -9.95
CA TYR A 15 3.91 6.64 -8.77
C TYR A 15 4.53 5.30 -9.15
N THR A 16 5.51 4.87 -8.37
CA THR A 16 6.03 3.49 -8.40
C THR A 16 5.40 2.69 -7.26
N PHE A 17 4.71 1.61 -7.62
CA PHE A 17 4.18 0.62 -6.69
C PHE A 17 5.13 -0.57 -6.65
N ILE A 18 5.51 -1.00 -5.45
CA ILE A 18 6.27 -2.22 -5.20
C ILE A 18 5.48 -3.06 -4.21
N ILE A 19 5.00 -4.22 -4.65
CA ILE A 19 4.12 -5.09 -3.85
C ILE A 19 4.76 -6.48 -3.74
N SER A 20 4.94 -6.95 -2.50
CA SER A 20 5.52 -8.25 -2.20
C SER A 20 4.57 -9.10 -1.37
N TYR A 21 4.30 -10.33 -1.84
CA TYR A 21 3.44 -11.30 -1.15
C TYR A 21 3.76 -12.73 -1.60
N ASN A 22 3.35 -13.73 -0.81
CA ASN A 22 3.61 -15.13 -1.12
C ASN A 22 2.48 -16.05 -0.65
N HIS A 23 1.24 -15.70 -0.99
CA HIS A 23 0.05 -16.42 -0.52
C HIS A 23 -0.11 -17.83 -1.10
N GLU A 24 0.56 -18.13 -2.20
CA GLU A 24 0.60 -19.49 -2.76
C GLU A 24 1.31 -20.48 -1.83
N ILE A 25 2.33 -20.03 -1.10
CA ILE A 25 3.09 -20.87 -0.17
C ILE A 25 2.57 -20.69 1.27
N ASN A 26 2.25 -19.46 1.67
CA ASN A 26 1.70 -19.17 2.99
C ASN A 26 0.53 -18.17 2.88
N PRO A 27 -0.71 -18.65 2.92
CA PRO A 27 -1.91 -17.82 2.77
C PRO A 27 -2.09 -16.74 3.84
N LYS A 28 -1.36 -16.83 4.96
CA LYS A 28 -1.40 -15.85 6.06
C LYS A 28 -0.16 -14.97 6.13
N ALA A 29 0.76 -15.10 5.17
CA ALA A 29 1.91 -14.22 5.08
C ALA A 29 1.47 -12.76 4.84
N PRO A 30 2.14 -11.78 5.48
CA PRO A 30 1.85 -10.37 5.25
C PRO A 30 2.05 -9.94 3.80
N ILE A 31 1.33 -8.90 3.40
CA ILE A 31 1.62 -8.16 2.16
C ILE A 31 2.46 -6.93 2.54
N THR A 32 3.51 -6.67 1.76
CA THR A 32 4.26 -5.42 1.84
C THR A 32 3.96 -4.58 0.62
N ILE A 33 3.54 -3.34 0.82
CA ILE A 33 3.17 -2.40 -0.21
C ILE A 33 4.00 -1.13 0.01
N TYR A 34 4.75 -0.76 -1.01
CA TYR A 34 5.51 0.47 -1.09
C TYR A 34 4.99 1.28 -2.27
N ILE A 35 4.70 2.55 -2.03
CA ILE A 35 4.24 3.51 -3.04
C ILE A 35 5.10 4.75 -2.92
N ASN A 36 5.70 5.18 -4.03
CA ASN A 36 6.49 6.41 -4.06
C ASN A 36 6.11 7.27 -5.24
N GLN A 37 5.85 8.54 -4.98
CA GLN A 37 5.75 9.55 -6.02
C GLN A 37 7.08 9.65 -6.78
N THR A 38 7.01 9.76 -8.11
CA THR A 38 8.19 9.91 -8.96
C THR A 38 8.99 11.15 -8.54
N ASN A 39 10.32 11.02 -8.50
CA ASN A 39 11.27 12.04 -8.01
C ASN A 39 11.19 12.38 -6.51
N ASN A 40 10.33 11.73 -5.72
CA ASN A 40 10.36 11.89 -4.27
C ASN A 40 11.54 11.10 -3.66
N GLN A 41 12.33 11.78 -2.83
CA GLN A 41 13.47 11.21 -2.09
C GLN A 41 13.22 11.14 -0.57
N ALA A 42 12.13 11.73 -0.08
CA ALA A 42 11.81 11.77 1.33
C ALA A 42 11.05 10.51 1.77
N MET A 43 11.33 10.04 2.99
CA MET A 43 10.50 9.02 3.63
C MET A 43 9.16 9.63 4.03
N GLY A 44 8.07 8.99 3.63
CA GLY A 44 6.71 9.32 4.04
C GLY A 44 6.22 8.44 5.17
N SER A 45 4.90 8.24 5.21
CA SER A 45 4.25 7.49 6.28
C SER A 45 4.43 5.99 6.08
N TYR A 46 4.65 5.27 7.18
CA TYR A 46 4.72 3.82 7.18
C TYR A 46 3.80 3.24 8.27
N VAL A 47 2.79 2.49 7.84
CA VAL A 47 1.76 1.91 8.69
C VAL A 47 1.79 0.40 8.61
N TYR A 48 1.64 -0.26 9.75
CA TYR A 48 1.35 -1.69 9.85
C TYR A 48 -0.06 -1.90 10.37
N THR A 49 -0.80 -2.81 9.75
CA THR A 49 -2.17 -3.15 10.16
C THR A 49 -2.39 -4.66 10.21
N ILE A 50 -3.05 -5.15 11.27
CA ILE A 50 -3.48 -6.54 11.45
C ILE A 50 -4.80 -6.57 12.21
N ASN A 51 -5.79 -7.33 11.73
CA ASN A 51 -7.10 -7.48 12.40
C ASN A 51 -7.72 -6.14 12.85
N SER A 52 -7.66 -5.12 11.99
CA SER A 52 -8.12 -3.74 12.26
C SER A 52 -7.34 -2.97 13.34
N TYR A 53 -6.28 -3.54 13.90
CA TYR A 53 -5.30 -2.82 14.72
C TYR A 53 -4.24 -2.23 13.82
N SER A 54 -4.03 -0.92 13.90
CA SER A 54 -3.02 -0.20 13.12
C SER A 54 -2.00 0.46 14.03
N THR A 55 -0.74 0.44 13.62
CA THR A 55 0.35 1.19 14.26
C THR A 55 1.12 1.97 13.22
N ASN A 56 1.48 3.20 13.57
CA ASN A 56 2.34 4.04 12.75
C ASN A 56 3.79 3.71 13.11
N LEU A 57 4.48 3.03 12.20
CA LEU A 57 5.91 2.75 12.34
C LEU A 57 6.72 4.01 12.09
N VAL A 58 6.30 4.80 11.10
CA VAL A 58 6.84 6.13 10.81
C VAL A 58 5.65 7.06 10.53
N PRO A 59 5.43 8.11 11.35
CA PRO A 59 4.39 9.09 11.07
C PRO A 59 4.84 10.03 9.96
N GLY A 60 3.89 10.44 9.11
CA GLY A 60 4.11 11.43 8.07
C GLY A 60 2.83 12.17 7.70
N SER A 61 2.84 12.85 6.55
CA SER A 61 1.62 13.45 6.00
C SER A 61 0.58 12.38 5.70
N ASN A 62 -0.70 12.75 5.83
CA ASN A 62 -1.85 11.91 5.49
C ASN A 62 -1.92 10.57 6.26
N THR A 63 -1.29 10.47 7.43
CA THR A 63 -1.23 9.23 8.24
C THR A 63 -2.62 8.63 8.50
N GLU A 64 -3.63 9.44 8.83
CA GLU A 64 -5.01 8.95 9.04
C GLU A 64 -5.64 8.36 7.77
N GLN A 65 -5.43 9.01 6.63
CA GLN A 65 -5.86 8.52 5.33
C GLN A 65 -5.22 7.16 5.01
N ILE A 66 -3.92 7.02 5.30
CA ILE A 66 -3.15 5.79 5.04
C ILE A 66 -3.59 4.67 5.97
N ILE A 67 -3.86 4.94 7.25
CA ILE A 67 -4.45 3.96 8.18
C ILE A 67 -5.81 3.50 7.66
N SER A 68 -6.66 4.41 7.20
CA SER A 68 -7.97 4.08 6.62
C SER A 68 -7.83 3.15 5.41
N LEU A 69 -6.92 3.47 4.48
CA LEU A 69 -6.60 2.61 3.34
C LEU A 69 -6.08 1.23 3.79
N ASN A 70 -5.15 1.19 4.74
CA ASN A 70 -4.54 -0.07 5.18
C ASN A 70 -5.54 -0.98 5.89
N ASN A 71 -6.49 -0.42 6.63
CA ASN A 71 -7.62 -1.16 7.20
C ASN A 71 -8.50 -1.80 6.12
N LEU A 72 -8.80 -1.07 5.02
CA LEU A 72 -9.57 -1.61 3.89
C LEU A 72 -8.81 -2.77 3.22
N LEU A 73 -7.51 -2.60 2.97
CA LEU A 73 -6.68 -3.64 2.36
C LEU A 73 -6.58 -4.88 3.25
N THR A 74 -6.36 -4.70 4.55
CA THR A 74 -6.31 -5.80 5.53
C THR A 74 -7.64 -6.56 5.57
N LYS A 75 -8.77 -5.85 5.48
CA LYS A 75 -10.10 -6.45 5.41
C LYS A 75 -10.34 -7.19 4.08
N LYS A 76 -9.81 -6.69 2.96
CA LYS A 76 -9.92 -7.35 1.64
C LYS A 76 -9.10 -8.64 1.59
N PHE A 77 -7.86 -8.61 2.05
CA PHE A 77 -6.92 -9.74 1.91
C PHE A 77 -6.87 -10.68 3.12
N GLN A 78 -7.45 -10.30 4.27
CA GLN A 78 -7.51 -11.14 5.48
C GLN A 78 -6.12 -11.62 5.98
N VAL A 79 -5.12 -10.75 5.83
CA VAL A 79 -3.72 -10.92 6.24
C VAL A 79 -3.15 -9.59 6.75
N PRO A 80 -2.04 -9.59 7.51
CA PRO A 80 -1.38 -8.36 7.92
C PRO A 80 -0.82 -7.58 6.72
N ILE A 81 -0.79 -6.25 6.80
CA ILE A 81 -0.28 -5.40 5.70
C ILE A 81 0.63 -4.31 6.24
N TYR A 82 1.80 -4.23 5.61
CA TYR A 82 2.75 -3.12 5.72
C TYR A 82 2.52 -2.18 4.54
N LEU A 83 2.12 -0.94 4.79
CA LEU A 83 1.85 0.08 3.79
C LEU A 83 2.75 1.30 4.01
N ASN A 84 3.67 1.51 3.09
CA ASN A 84 4.50 2.71 3.04
C ASN A 84 4.10 3.56 1.83
N ILE A 85 3.80 4.84 2.06
CA ILE A 85 3.52 5.80 1.00
C ILE A 85 4.40 7.03 1.20
N ASN A 86 5.16 7.35 0.15
CA ASN A 86 6.14 8.41 0.11
C ASN A 86 5.75 9.45 -0.96
N GLY A 87 5.87 10.74 -0.62
CA GLY A 87 5.42 11.86 -1.46
C GLY A 87 4.02 12.36 -1.10
N ASN A 88 3.46 13.22 -1.95
CA ASN A 88 2.11 13.72 -1.76
C ASN A 88 1.08 12.69 -2.25
N ILE A 89 -0.07 12.62 -1.58
CA ILE A 89 -1.19 11.75 -1.97
C ILE A 89 -2.33 12.65 -2.44
N ASP A 90 -2.33 12.99 -3.73
CA ASP A 90 -3.42 13.74 -4.37
C ASP A 90 -4.46 12.81 -5.03
N CYS A 91 -4.63 11.61 -4.48
CA CYS A 91 -5.62 10.63 -4.94
C CYS A 91 -6.45 10.08 -3.80
N SER A 92 -7.63 9.57 -4.14
CA SER A 92 -8.57 9.05 -3.14
C SER A 92 -8.14 7.67 -2.64
N ASN A 93 -8.55 7.31 -1.42
CA ASN A 93 -8.37 5.94 -0.92
C ASN A 93 -9.05 4.89 -1.79
N VAL A 94 -10.14 5.24 -2.47
CA VAL A 94 -10.85 4.32 -3.38
C VAL A 94 -9.98 3.99 -4.59
N GLU A 95 -9.34 4.99 -5.17
CA GLU A 95 -8.46 4.86 -6.33
C GLU A 95 -7.20 4.05 -6.01
N LEU A 96 -6.54 4.36 -4.89
CA LEU A 96 -5.40 3.59 -4.38
C LEU A 96 -5.80 2.14 -4.05
N PHE A 97 -6.91 1.94 -3.36
CA PHE A 97 -7.41 0.62 -3.01
C PHE A 97 -7.64 -0.23 -4.26
N THR A 98 -8.35 0.33 -5.25
CA THR A 98 -8.68 -0.38 -6.49
C THR A 98 -7.41 -0.72 -7.26
N THR A 99 -6.48 0.22 -7.39
CA THR A 99 -5.19 0.01 -8.07
C THR A 99 -4.37 -1.10 -7.43
N ILE A 100 -4.29 -1.13 -6.09
CA ILE A 100 -3.55 -2.16 -5.35
C ILE A 100 -4.22 -3.52 -5.52
N VAL A 101 -5.54 -3.58 -5.37
CA VAL A 101 -6.31 -4.82 -5.52
C VAL A 101 -6.16 -5.38 -6.93
N ASP A 102 -6.36 -4.55 -7.94
CA ASP A 102 -6.20 -4.94 -9.34
C ASP A 102 -4.78 -5.42 -9.61
N THR A 103 -3.76 -4.80 -9.03
CA THR A 103 -2.35 -5.22 -9.22
C THR A 103 -2.04 -6.56 -8.56
N ILE A 104 -2.71 -6.92 -7.46
CA ILE A 104 -2.53 -8.21 -6.77
C ILE A 104 -3.37 -9.31 -7.43
N GLU A 105 -4.56 -8.97 -7.92
CA GLU A 105 -5.54 -9.90 -8.49
C GLU A 105 -5.42 -10.07 -10.01
N SER A 106 -4.70 -9.18 -10.71
CA SER A 106 -4.36 -9.34 -12.13
C SER A 106 -3.35 -10.49 -12.29
N LYS A 107 -3.86 -11.72 -12.27
CA LYS A 107 -3.17 -12.92 -12.76
C LYS A 107 -3.42 -13.09 -14.25
#